data_AF-A0A3L6T955-F1
#
_entry.id   AF-A0A3L6T955-F1
#
_cell.length_a   1.000
_cell.length_b   1.000
_cell.length_c   1.000
_cell.angle_alpha   90.00
_cell.angle_beta   90.00
_cell.angle_gamma   90.00
#
_symmetry.space_group_name_H-M   'P 1'
#
loop_
_entity.id
_entity.type
_entity.pdbx_description
1 polymer ?
#
loop_
_entity_poly.entity_id
_entity_poly.type
_entity_poly.pdbx_seq_one_letter_code
_entity_poly.pdbx_strand_id
1 'polypeptide(L)'
;MIHPNSVHSQPKFIDMRNIMHMDEKWYNSTKKNKTMYLHPDEDDPLRTVQNKNCIHKCMFLSLLALPRYDAQGKCYFDGKIGIFPFVRKEPAKRKSPNRSRGTLITKTINVKRETSKAFLISKVLPAIARCWPREDAGETIWIQQDNAPSHIRHDDPDFALAVAQTGLDIRLMNQPPNSPDMNILDLGFFSSLQSKAYLRNSKNIDELVSNVVKEYNDYVQTW
;
A
#
# COMPACT_ATOMS: atom_id res chain seq x y z
N MET A 1 -4.60 21.55 4.55
CA MET A 1 -4.37 22.84 3.85
C MET A 1 -5.54 23.78 4.09
N ILE A 2 -5.30 25.10 4.19
CA ILE A 2 -6.36 26.12 4.29
C ILE A 2 -6.88 26.42 2.89
N HIS A 3 -8.21 26.49 2.75
CA HIS A 3 -8.86 26.81 1.48
C HIS A 3 -8.48 28.23 1.06
N PRO A 4 -8.07 28.47 -0.20
CA PRO A 4 -7.55 29.78 -0.65
C PRO A 4 -8.51 30.95 -0.39
N ASN A 5 -9.81 30.68 -0.45
CA ASN A 5 -10.87 31.67 -0.22
C ASN A 5 -11.29 31.78 1.26
N SER A 6 -10.49 31.25 2.19
CA SER A 6 -10.80 31.36 3.63
C SER A 6 -10.51 32.76 4.15
N VAL A 7 -11.43 33.29 4.93
CA VAL A 7 -11.21 34.53 5.68
C VAL A 7 -10.31 34.25 6.87
N HIS A 8 -9.37 35.15 7.19
CA HIS A 8 -8.38 34.94 8.26
C HIS A 8 -9.02 34.65 9.64
N SER A 9 -10.23 35.20 9.89
CA SER A 9 -11.00 34.99 11.12
C SER A 9 -11.78 33.66 11.16
N GLN A 10 -11.92 32.96 10.03
CA GLN A 10 -12.64 31.70 9.90
C GLN A 10 -11.96 30.80 8.85
N PRO A 11 -10.84 30.16 9.21
CA PRO A 11 -10.13 29.28 8.29
C PRO A 11 -11.01 28.09 7.92
N LYS A 12 -11.28 27.91 6.62
CA LYS A 12 -11.88 26.69 6.10
C LYS A 12 -10.74 25.77 5.65
N PHE A 13 -10.77 24.51 6.06
CA PHE A 13 -9.84 23.52 5.55
C PHE A 13 -10.32 23.01 4.19
N ILE A 14 -9.37 22.67 3.32
CA ILE A 14 -9.68 21.90 2.11
C ILE A 14 -10.16 20.52 2.57
N ASP A 15 -11.31 20.08 2.06
CA ASP A 15 -12.00 18.84 2.49
C ASP A 15 -11.17 17.58 2.17
N MET A 16 -10.24 17.65 1.21
CA MET A 16 -9.30 16.58 0.79
C MET A 16 -9.96 15.22 0.46
N ARG A 17 -11.29 15.16 0.38
CA ARG A 17 -12.07 13.94 0.08
C ARG A 17 -11.80 13.35 -1.30
N ASN A 18 -11.31 14.19 -2.20
CA ASN A 18 -10.92 13.81 -3.55
C ASN A 18 -9.43 13.49 -3.69
N ILE A 19 -8.68 13.45 -2.58
CA ILE A 19 -7.26 13.11 -2.58
C ILE A 19 -7.05 11.71 -2.02
N MET A 20 -6.20 10.95 -2.69
CA MET A 20 -5.79 9.60 -2.35
C MET A 20 -4.28 9.60 -2.20
N HIS A 21 -3.76 9.06 -1.12
CA HIS A 21 -2.33 8.90 -0.91
C HIS A 21 -1.88 7.56 -1.47
N MET A 22 -0.79 7.58 -2.23
CA MET A 22 -0.14 6.41 -2.78
C MET A 22 1.33 6.38 -2.33
N ASP A 23 1.76 5.22 -1.84
CA ASP A 23 3.17 5.00 -1.49
C ASP A 23 3.52 3.50 -1.43
N GLU A 24 4.82 3.20 -1.46
CA GLU A 24 5.36 1.87 -1.39
C GLU A 24 6.05 1.55 -0.06
N LYS A 25 5.78 0.35 0.48
CA LYS A 25 6.41 -0.13 1.70
C LYS A 25 6.97 -1.54 1.57
N TRP A 26 8.18 -1.75 2.08
CA TRP A 26 8.75 -3.08 2.30
C TRP A 26 8.21 -3.72 3.58
N TYR A 27 7.73 -4.96 3.44
CA TYR A 27 7.40 -5.85 4.55
C TYR A 27 8.35 -7.04 4.55
N ASN A 28 8.81 -7.44 5.74
CA ASN A 28 9.64 -8.60 5.94
C ASN A 28 8.81 -9.78 6.48
N SER A 29 9.26 -11.01 6.26
CA SER A 29 8.64 -12.19 6.88
C SER A 29 8.82 -12.24 8.40
N THR A 30 9.84 -11.57 8.92
CA THR A 30 10.13 -11.51 10.35
C THR A 30 11.07 -10.34 10.68
N LYS A 31 11.03 -9.85 11.92
CA LYS A 31 11.98 -8.84 12.41
C LYS A 31 13.39 -9.43 12.57
N LYS A 32 14.42 -8.59 12.47
CA LYS A 32 15.81 -8.98 12.76
C LYS A 32 16.00 -9.30 14.24
N ASN A 33 15.47 -8.46 15.12
CA ASN A 33 15.49 -8.65 16.57
C ASN A 33 14.02 -8.65 17.05
N LYS A 34 13.70 -9.51 18.03
CA LYS A 34 12.40 -9.53 18.71
C LYS A 34 12.66 -9.51 20.21
N THR A 35 11.93 -8.65 20.92
CA THR A 35 11.86 -8.69 22.38
C THR A 35 10.70 -9.58 22.76
N MET A 36 10.93 -10.52 23.68
CA MET A 36 9.93 -11.46 24.17
C MET A 36 9.94 -11.42 25.70
N TYR A 37 8.76 -11.56 26.31
CA TYR A 37 8.66 -11.84 27.73
C TYR A 37 8.76 -13.36 27.91
N LEU A 38 9.61 -13.79 28.84
CA LEU A 38 9.86 -15.19 29.15
C LEU A 38 9.58 -15.42 30.63
N HIS A 39 9.14 -16.63 30.96
CA HIS A 39 9.11 -17.05 32.36
C HIS A 39 10.56 -17.17 32.88
N PRO A 40 10.85 -16.93 34.18
CA PRO A 40 12.20 -17.09 34.72
C PRO A 40 12.85 -18.45 34.48
N ASP A 41 12.03 -19.50 34.33
CA ASP A 41 12.47 -20.89 34.09
C ASP A 41 12.42 -21.30 32.61
N GLU A 42 12.09 -20.39 31.69
CA GLU A 42 12.03 -20.67 30.26
C GLU A 42 13.37 -20.34 29.59
N ASP A 43 13.89 -21.27 28.79
CA ASP A 43 15.09 -21.03 28.01
C ASP A 43 14.87 -19.94 26.96
N ASP A 44 15.93 -19.16 26.68
CA ASP A 44 15.89 -18.15 25.64
C ASP A 44 15.47 -18.76 24.28
N PRO A 45 14.44 -18.21 23.61
CA PRO A 45 13.92 -18.79 22.39
C PRO A 45 14.94 -18.69 21.26
N LEU A 46 15.45 -19.85 20.82
CA LEU A 46 16.41 -19.92 19.74
C LEU A 46 15.74 -19.71 18.38
N ARG A 47 16.15 -18.66 17.67
CA ARG A 47 15.72 -18.42 16.29
C ARG A 47 16.92 -18.37 15.35
N THR A 48 17.09 -19.44 14.57
CA THR A 48 18.14 -19.53 13.56
C THR A 48 17.64 -19.06 12.19
N VAL A 49 18.46 -18.27 11.51
CA VAL A 49 18.31 -17.96 10.08
C VAL A 49 19.68 -18.11 9.43
N GLN A 50 19.74 -18.70 8.24
CA GLN A 50 21.03 -18.91 7.56
C GLN A 50 21.79 -17.59 7.33
N ASN A 51 21.07 -16.51 6.99
CA ASN A 51 21.60 -15.15 6.88
C ASN A 51 20.45 -14.14 7.06
N LYS A 52 20.72 -12.98 7.67
CA LYS A 52 19.77 -11.85 7.76
C LYS A 52 19.28 -11.40 6.38
N ASN A 53 20.10 -11.54 5.34
CA ASN A 53 19.75 -11.23 3.94
C ASN A 53 18.81 -12.28 3.29
N CYS A 54 18.64 -13.44 3.90
CA CYS A 54 17.73 -14.49 3.43
C CYS A 54 16.30 -14.31 3.99
N ILE A 55 16.06 -13.33 4.85
CA ILE A 55 14.71 -13.00 5.31
C ILE A 55 13.88 -12.59 4.10
N HIS A 56 12.82 -13.33 3.81
CA HIS A 56 11.90 -13.00 2.72
C HIS A 56 11.33 -11.61 2.97
N LYS A 57 11.33 -10.78 1.93
CA LYS A 57 10.76 -9.43 1.95
C LYS A 57 9.97 -9.21 0.68
N CYS A 58 8.95 -8.36 0.73
CA CYS A 58 8.13 -7.98 -0.41
C CYS A 58 7.75 -6.51 -0.29
N MET A 59 7.81 -5.77 -1.40
CA MET A 59 7.32 -4.40 -1.48
C MET A 59 5.84 -4.43 -1.86
N PHE A 60 5.05 -3.50 -1.31
CA PHE A 60 3.64 -3.34 -1.63
C PHE A 60 3.38 -1.88 -1.97
N LEU A 61 2.58 -1.65 -3.03
CA LEU A 61 1.97 -0.37 -3.32
C LEU A 61 0.65 -0.28 -2.56
N SER A 62 0.45 0.77 -1.77
CA SER A 62 -0.79 0.97 -1.03
C SER A 62 -1.45 2.28 -1.42
N LEU A 63 -2.78 2.27 -1.48
CA LEU A 63 -3.57 3.47 -1.72
C LEU A 63 -4.66 3.62 -0.66
N LEU A 64 -4.71 4.80 -0.06
CA LEU A 64 -5.72 5.19 0.92
C LEU A 64 -6.29 6.57 0.61
N ALA A 65 -7.59 6.72 0.78
CA ALA A 65 -8.31 7.98 0.76
C ALA A 65 -8.91 8.25 2.15
N LEU A 66 -9.49 9.43 2.33
CA LEU A 66 -10.21 9.77 3.55
C LEU A 66 -11.48 8.90 3.69
N PRO A 67 -11.69 8.20 4.83
CA PRO A 67 -12.93 7.49 5.10
C PRO A 67 -14.13 8.43 5.16
N ARG A 68 -15.31 7.92 4.83
CA ARG A 68 -16.57 8.66 4.84
C ARG A 68 -17.62 7.93 5.65
N TYR A 69 -18.40 8.74 6.36
CA TYR A 69 -19.43 8.31 7.30
C TYR A 69 -20.73 9.02 6.95
N ASP A 70 -21.85 8.31 7.09
CA ASP A 70 -23.17 8.91 6.96
C ASP A 70 -23.52 9.76 8.21
N ALA A 71 -24.68 10.40 8.19
CA ALA A 71 -25.15 11.25 9.29
C ALA A 71 -25.35 10.48 10.61
N GLN A 72 -25.46 9.14 10.56
CA GLN A 72 -25.59 8.26 11.72
C GLN A 72 -24.22 7.75 12.21
N GLY A 73 -23.12 8.17 11.58
CA GLY A 73 -21.76 7.75 11.92
C GLY A 73 -21.40 6.36 11.40
N LYS A 74 -22.18 5.78 10.49
CA LYS A 74 -21.84 4.50 9.85
C LYS A 74 -20.90 4.74 8.67
N CYS A 75 -19.77 4.04 8.70
CA CYS A 75 -18.81 4.08 7.61
C CYS A 75 -19.40 3.41 6.36
N TYR A 76 -19.48 4.14 5.25
CA TYR A 76 -19.90 3.61 3.95
C TYR A 76 -18.73 3.55 2.95
N PHE A 77 -17.63 4.25 3.24
CA PHE A 77 -16.38 4.18 2.51
C PHE A 77 -15.23 4.23 3.51
N ASP A 78 -14.46 3.16 3.62
CA ASP A 78 -13.40 3.02 4.62
C ASP A 78 -12.05 3.63 4.19
N GLY A 79 -12.03 4.31 3.04
CA GLY A 79 -10.82 4.89 2.47
C GLY A 79 -9.84 3.87 1.88
N LYS A 80 -10.08 2.56 2.00
CA LYS A 80 -9.16 1.53 1.52
C LYS A 80 -9.42 1.21 0.05
N ILE A 81 -8.42 1.48 -0.79
CA ILE A 81 -8.52 1.30 -2.24
C ILE A 81 -7.87 -0.01 -2.64
N GLY A 82 -6.66 -0.24 -2.13
CA GLY A 82 -5.96 -1.49 -2.29
C GLY A 82 -4.56 -1.50 -1.71
N ILE A 83 -4.05 -2.72 -1.56
CA ILE A 83 -2.65 -3.03 -1.28
C ILE A 83 -2.19 -4.06 -2.31
N PHE A 84 -1.16 -3.73 -3.07
CA PHE A 84 -0.74 -4.50 -4.24
C PHE A 84 0.72 -4.97 -4.08
N PRO A 85 0.97 -6.28 -3.90
CA PRO A 85 2.33 -6.80 -3.79
C PRO A 85 3.05 -6.74 -5.14
N PHE A 86 4.29 -6.25 -5.15
CA PHE A 86 5.17 -6.32 -6.32
C PHE A 86 5.74 -7.73 -6.47
N VAL A 87 4.93 -8.64 -6.98
CA VAL A 87 5.29 -10.05 -7.18
C VAL A 87 4.89 -10.59 -8.53
N ARG A 88 5.63 -11.59 -9.01
CA ARG A 88 5.28 -12.42 -10.17
C ARG A 88 5.41 -13.90 -9.82
N LYS A 89 4.60 -14.73 -10.47
CA LYS A 89 4.78 -16.19 -10.45
C LYS A 89 5.71 -16.58 -11.60
N GLU A 90 6.72 -17.39 -11.32
CA GLU A 90 7.60 -17.96 -12.35
C GLU A 90 7.89 -19.45 -12.05
N PRO A 91 8.07 -20.30 -13.07
CA PRO A 91 8.38 -21.70 -12.86
C PRO A 91 9.76 -21.86 -12.21
N ALA A 92 9.86 -22.74 -11.22
CA ALA A 92 11.11 -23.06 -10.54
C ALA A 92 12.12 -23.65 -11.54
N LYS A 93 13.24 -22.95 -11.74
CA LYS A 93 14.32 -23.38 -12.66
C LYS A 93 15.08 -24.62 -12.18
N ARG A 94 15.15 -24.83 -10.86
CA ARG A 94 15.88 -25.94 -10.23
C ARG A 94 14.94 -26.75 -9.33
N LYS A 95 15.12 -28.07 -9.33
CA LYS A 95 14.50 -28.97 -8.34
C LYS A 95 15.15 -28.71 -6.98
N SER A 96 14.37 -28.74 -5.92
CA SER A 96 14.86 -28.86 -4.55
C SER A 96 14.06 -29.93 -3.81
N PRO A 97 14.47 -30.38 -2.60
CA PRO A 97 13.72 -31.37 -1.84
C PRO A 97 12.26 -30.98 -1.61
N ASN A 98 11.99 -29.67 -1.50
CA ASN A 98 10.67 -29.14 -1.18
C ASN A 98 9.86 -28.69 -2.42
N ARG A 99 10.41 -28.78 -3.64
CA ARG A 99 9.67 -28.45 -4.88
C ARG A 99 10.30 -29.06 -6.13
N SER A 100 9.46 -29.56 -7.03
CA SER A 100 9.88 -30.01 -8.35
C SER A 100 10.29 -28.83 -9.26
N ARG A 101 11.05 -29.12 -10.32
CA ARG A 101 11.29 -28.15 -11.39
C ARG A 101 9.95 -27.85 -12.05
N GLY A 102 9.69 -26.58 -12.36
CA GLY A 102 8.45 -26.14 -13.00
C GLY A 102 7.35 -25.67 -12.05
N THR A 103 7.42 -25.98 -10.75
CA THR A 103 6.46 -25.44 -9.76
C THR A 103 6.47 -23.90 -9.80
N LEU A 104 5.30 -23.28 -9.89
CA LEU A 104 5.18 -21.81 -9.86
C LEU A 104 5.60 -21.27 -8.50
N ILE A 105 6.64 -20.45 -8.48
CA ILE A 105 7.18 -19.80 -7.29
C ILE A 105 6.95 -18.31 -7.38
N THR A 106 6.63 -17.70 -6.24
CA THR A 106 6.50 -16.24 -6.14
C THR A 106 7.86 -15.60 -6.02
N LYS A 107 8.13 -14.60 -6.86
CA LYS A 107 9.30 -13.74 -6.77
C LYS A 107 8.89 -12.29 -6.70
N THR A 108 9.64 -11.54 -5.91
CA THR A 108 9.52 -10.08 -5.85
C THR A 108 9.98 -9.45 -7.16
N ILE A 109 9.30 -8.38 -7.54
CA ILE A 109 9.66 -7.53 -8.67
C ILE A 109 10.36 -6.29 -8.13
N ASN A 110 11.40 -5.82 -8.81
CA ASN A 110 12.00 -4.53 -8.50
C ASN A 110 11.10 -3.42 -9.03
N VAL A 111 10.80 -2.43 -8.19
CA VAL A 111 9.98 -1.29 -8.59
C VAL A 111 10.82 -0.36 -9.45
N LYS A 112 10.38 -0.20 -10.69
CA LYS A 112 10.89 0.70 -11.71
C LYS A 112 9.70 1.43 -12.31
N ARG A 113 9.95 2.53 -13.01
CA ARG A 113 8.91 3.33 -13.67
C ARG A 113 7.89 2.50 -14.47
N GLU A 114 8.36 1.58 -15.32
CA GLU A 114 7.46 0.72 -16.08
C GLU A 114 6.61 -0.23 -15.22
N THR A 115 7.18 -0.72 -14.10
CA THR A 115 6.43 -1.58 -13.17
C THR A 115 5.39 -0.77 -12.39
N SER A 116 5.75 0.43 -11.92
CA SER A 116 4.81 1.35 -11.27
C SER A 116 3.68 1.74 -12.22
N LYS A 117 4.00 2.10 -13.47
CA LYS A 117 3.02 2.39 -14.54
C LYS A 117 2.06 1.22 -14.77
N ALA A 118 2.60 0.01 -14.93
CA ALA A 118 1.79 -1.19 -15.15
C ALA A 118 0.87 -1.49 -13.96
N PHE A 119 1.32 -1.26 -12.73
CA PHE A 119 0.49 -1.43 -11.53
C PHE A 119 -0.60 -0.36 -11.44
N LEU A 120 -0.28 0.90 -11.72
CA LEU A 120 -1.26 1.99 -11.78
C LEU A 120 -2.40 1.64 -12.75
N ILE A 121 -2.05 1.29 -13.99
CA ILE A 121 -3.03 1.00 -15.05
C ILE A 121 -3.81 -0.30 -14.77
N SER A 122 -3.13 -1.39 -14.44
CA SER A 122 -3.77 -2.71 -14.38
C SER A 122 -4.37 -3.08 -13.03
N LYS A 123 -4.02 -2.37 -11.96
CA LYS A 123 -4.46 -2.67 -10.58
C LYS A 123 -5.15 -1.49 -9.92
N VAL A 124 -4.51 -0.31 -9.96
CA VAL A 124 -5.00 0.85 -9.22
C VAL A 124 -6.25 1.44 -9.87
N LEU A 125 -6.22 1.75 -11.16
CA LEU A 125 -7.38 2.35 -11.85
C LEU A 125 -8.65 1.47 -11.73
N PRO A 126 -8.61 0.14 -11.96
CA PRO A 126 -9.77 -0.72 -11.74
C PRO A 126 -10.23 -0.74 -10.27
N ALA A 127 -9.31 -0.66 -9.31
CA ALA A 127 -9.66 -0.62 -7.89
C ALA A 127 -10.41 0.67 -7.55
N ILE A 128 -9.93 1.82 -8.04
CA ILE A 128 -10.60 3.12 -7.88
C ILE A 128 -12.00 3.06 -8.48
N ALA A 129 -12.12 2.67 -9.76
CA ALA A 129 -13.42 2.59 -10.44
C ALA A 129 -14.45 1.71 -9.72
N ARG A 130 -13.99 0.68 -8.99
CA ARG A 130 -14.85 -0.23 -8.24
C ARG A 130 -15.31 0.31 -6.89
N CYS A 131 -14.44 1.04 -6.17
CA CYS A 131 -14.69 1.42 -4.76
C CYS A 131 -14.93 2.90 -4.54
N TRP A 132 -14.63 3.75 -5.54
CA TRP A 132 -14.81 5.19 -5.39
C TRP A 132 -16.28 5.53 -5.14
N PRO A 133 -16.60 6.39 -4.16
CA PRO A 133 -17.98 6.72 -3.84
C PRO A 133 -18.66 7.43 -5.01
N ARG A 134 -19.90 7.02 -5.30
CA ARG A 134 -20.63 7.47 -6.50
C ARG A 134 -20.98 8.95 -6.45
N GLU A 135 -21.20 9.48 -5.24
CA GLU A 135 -21.50 10.90 -5.03
C GLU A 135 -20.36 11.82 -5.45
N ASP A 136 -19.12 11.32 -5.48
CA ASP A 136 -17.93 12.08 -5.86
C ASP A 136 -17.33 11.63 -7.19
N ALA A 137 -18.04 10.80 -7.96
CA ALA A 137 -17.56 10.31 -9.25
C ALA A 137 -17.45 11.43 -10.31
N GLY A 138 -18.16 12.54 -10.13
CA GLY A 138 -18.11 13.72 -11.00
C GLY A 138 -16.96 14.69 -10.69
N GLU A 139 -16.26 14.48 -9.57
CA GLU A 139 -15.16 15.34 -9.13
C GLU A 139 -13.81 14.81 -9.62
N THR A 140 -12.82 15.70 -9.75
CA THR A 140 -11.44 15.28 -10.04
C THR A 140 -10.86 14.53 -8.83
N ILE A 141 -10.42 13.30 -9.07
CA ILE A 141 -9.76 12.42 -8.11
C ILE A 141 -8.24 12.58 -8.26
N TRP A 142 -7.57 12.99 -7.19
CA TRP A 142 -6.12 13.17 -7.15
C TRP A 142 -5.45 12.00 -6.47
N ILE A 143 -4.49 11.37 -7.15
CA ILE A 143 -3.55 10.42 -6.56
C ILE A 143 -2.27 11.19 -6.23
N GLN A 144 -2.02 11.39 -4.95
CA GLN A 144 -0.83 12.02 -4.41
C GLN A 144 0.27 10.98 -4.25
N GLN A 145 1.42 11.24 -4.88
CA GLN A 145 2.63 10.40 -4.84
C GLN A 145 3.86 11.24 -4.47
N ASP A 146 4.92 10.62 -3.98
CA ASP A 146 6.20 11.30 -3.75
C ASP A 146 6.96 11.55 -5.09
N ASN A 147 8.15 12.16 -5.00
CA ASN A 147 9.00 12.44 -6.17
C ASN A 147 9.99 11.31 -6.50
N ALA A 148 9.72 10.06 -6.11
CA ALA A 148 10.61 8.93 -6.40
C ALA A 148 10.85 8.77 -7.91
N PRO A 149 12.09 8.46 -8.36
CA PRO A 149 12.40 8.30 -9.78
C PRO A 149 11.58 7.19 -10.48
N SER A 150 11.06 6.24 -9.71
CA SER A 150 10.17 5.17 -10.14
C SER A 150 8.74 5.63 -10.40
N HIS A 151 8.33 6.81 -9.97
CA HIS A 151 6.99 7.30 -10.27
C HIS A 151 6.88 7.79 -11.71
N ILE A 152 5.68 7.62 -12.26
CA ILE A 152 5.35 8.19 -13.57
C ILE A 152 5.03 9.66 -13.40
N ARG A 153 5.23 10.42 -14.47
CA ARG A 153 4.88 11.83 -14.48
C ARG A 153 3.36 11.99 -14.57
N HIS A 154 2.85 13.14 -14.16
CA HIS A 154 1.43 13.45 -14.22
C HIS A 154 0.88 13.56 -15.66
N ASP A 155 1.76 13.79 -16.64
CA ASP A 155 1.47 13.91 -18.07
C ASP A 155 1.70 12.60 -18.84
N ASP A 156 1.79 11.45 -18.16
CA ASP A 156 2.03 10.15 -18.80
C ASP A 156 0.85 9.76 -19.74
N PRO A 157 1.10 9.54 -21.04
CA PRO A 157 0.04 9.34 -22.03
C PRO A 157 -0.65 7.98 -21.88
N ASP A 158 0.08 6.93 -21.49
CA ASP A 158 -0.51 5.60 -21.29
C ASP A 158 -1.46 5.62 -20.09
N PHE A 159 -1.07 6.32 -19.02
CA PHE A 159 -1.92 6.54 -17.86
C PHE A 159 -3.17 7.35 -18.23
N ALA A 160 -3.02 8.47 -18.94
CA ALA A 160 -4.15 9.30 -19.37
C ALA A 160 -5.14 8.52 -20.25
N LEU A 161 -4.64 7.70 -21.17
CA LEU A 161 -5.47 6.84 -22.01
C LEU A 161 -6.25 5.80 -21.18
N ALA A 162 -5.59 5.18 -20.20
CA ALA A 162 -6.24 4.22 -19.31
C ALA A 162 -7.30 4.88 -18.42
N VAL A 163 -7.05 6.09 -17.91
CA VAL A 163 -8.03 6.85 -17.11
C VAL A 163 -9.28 7.15 -17.94
N ALA A 164 -9.14 7.53 -19.21
CA ALA A 164 -10.28 7.81 -20.09
C ALA A 164 -11.24 6.61 -20.23
N GLN A 165 -10.78 5.39 -20.02
CA GLN A 165 -11.60 4.17 -20.07
C GLN A 165 -12.38 3.90 -18.77
N THR A 166 -12.05 4.60 -17.68
CA THR A 166 -12.69 4.39 -16.37
C THR A 166 -14.00 5.15 -16.19
N GLY A 167 -14.21 6.22 -16.98
CA GLY A 167 -15.33 7.15 -16.78
C GLY A 167 -15.16 8.09 -15.59
N LEU A 168 -13.97 8.17 -14.99
CA LEU A 168 -13.61 9.06 -13.89
C LEU A 168 -12.53 10.06 -14.32
N ASP A 169 -12.48 11.24 -13.71
CA ASP A 169 -11.37 12.19 -13.85
C ASP A 169 -10.29 11.89 -12.80
N ILE A 170 -9.32 11.04 -13.12
CA ILE A 170 -8.24 10.64 -12.21
C ILE A 170 -6.93 11.29 -12.66
N ARG A 171 -6.25 11.99 -11.74
CA ARG A 171 -5.01 12.72 -12.02
C ARG A 171 -3.94 12.42 -10.98
N LEU A 172 -2.69 12.49 -11.39
CA LEU A 172 -1.55 12.39 -10.48
C LEU A 172 -1.14 13.78 -10.01
N MET A 173 -0.76 13.87 -8.73
CA MET A 173 -0.11 15.03 -8.17
C MET A 173 1.12 14.60 -7.37
N ASN A 174 2.16 15.44 -7.39
CA ASN A 174 3.37 15.18 -6.65
C ASN A 174 3.36 15.93 -5.32
N GLN A 175 3.91 15.30 -4.29
CA GLN A 175 4.17 15.95 -3.01
C GLN A 175 5.23 17.04 -3.16
N PRO A 176 5.17 18.10 -2.33
CA PRO A 176 6.30 18.99 -2.16
C PRO A 176 7.54 18.19 -1.72
N PRO A 177 8.75 18.54 -2.17
CA PRO A 177 9.97 17.84 -1.76
C PRO A 177 10.12 17.80 -0.24
N ASN A 178 10.57 16.66 0.31
CA ASN A 178 10.84 16.44 1.74
C ASN A 178 9.67 16.70 2.69
N SER A 179 8.42 16.38 2.28
CA SER A 179 7.22 16.54 3.11
C SER A 179 6.54 15.21 3.46
N PRO A 180 7.23 14.28 4.17
CA PRO A 180 6.66 12.98 4.54
C PRO A 180 5.48 13.11 5.52
N ASP A 181 5.39 14.24 6.23
CA ASP A 181 4.29 14.63 7.11
C ASP A 181 2.98 14.91 6.34
N MET A 182 3.03 15.00 5.01
CA MET A 182 1.87 15.17 4.14
C MET A 182 1.32 13.84 3.62
N ASN A 183 1.82 12.70 4.10
CA ASN A 183 1.41 11.36 3.69
C ASN A 183 0.86 10.54 4.87
N ILE A 184 -0.44 10.29 4.89
CA ILE A 184 -1.08 9.47 5.93
C ILE A 184 -0.52 8.04 5.98
N LEU A 185 0.00 7.54 4.86
CA LEU A 185 0.59 6.20 4.78
C LEU A 185 1.81 6.07 5.68
N ASP A 186 2.71 7.06 5.65
CA ASP A 186 3.94 7.09 6.43
C ASP A 186 3.72 7.50 7.89
N LEU A 187 2.79 8.42 8.13
CA LEU A 187 2.52 8.96 9.47
C LEU A 187 2.10 7.89 10.49
N GLY A 188 1.43 6.82 10.05
CA GLY A 188 1.00 5.79 11.00
C GLY A 188 0.49 4.50 10.37
N PHE A 189 -0.11 4.56 9.19
CA PHE A 189 -0.74 3.39 8.59
C PHE A 189 0.24 2.24 8.36
N PHE A 190 1.38 2.51 7.71
CA PHE A 190 2.38 1.47 7.46
C PHE A 190 3.00 0.90 8.74
N SER A 191 3.28 1.76 9.71
CA SER A 191 3.81 1.33 11.00
C SER A 191 2.82 0.40 11.72
N SER A 192 1.55 0.77 11.72
CA SER A 192 0.47 -0.03 12.32
C SER A 192 0.25 -1.34 11.59
N LEU A 193 0.07 -1.32 10.26
CA LEU A 193 -0.12 -2.51 9.44
C LEU A 193 1.07 -3.48 9.54
N GLN A 194 2.29 -2.94 9.53
CA GLN A 194 3.50 -3.74 9.70
C GLN A 194 3.58 -4.39 11.08
N SER A 195 3.18 -3.69 12.14
CA SER A 195 3.18 -4.25 13.49
C SER A 195 2.26 -5.47 13.58
N LYS A 196 1.05 -5.39 13.01
CA LYS A 196 0.08 -6.49 12.94
C LYS A 196 0.57 -7.64 12.06
N ALA A 197 1.09 -7.34 10.87
CA ALA A 197 1.63 -8.34 9.97
C ALA A 197 2.78 -9.15 10.63
N TYR A 198 3.60 -8.51 11.46
CA TYR A 198 4.69 -9.17 12.20
C TYR A 198 4.27 -10.01 13.40
N LEU A 199 3.01 -9.93 13.84
CA LEU A 199 2.44 -10.88 14.80
C LEU A 199 2.20 -12.25 14.16
N ARG A 200 2.13 -12.29 12.82
CA ARG A 200 2.01 -13.54 12.07
C ARG A 200 3.37 -14.00 11.59
N ASN A 201 3.61 -15.30 11.68
CA ASN A 201 4.80 -15.91 11.11
C ASN A 201 4.57 -16.18 9.62
N SER A 202 5.56 -15.86 8.78
CA SER A 202 5.56 -16.18 7.36
C SER A 202 6.80 -16.99 7.00
N LYS A 203 6.61 -18.18 6.43
CA LYS A 203 7.70 -19.09 6.04
C LYS A 203 8.20 -18.84 4.61
N ASN A 204 7.41 -18.15 3.80
CA ASN A 204 7.70 -17.86 2.40
C ASN A 204 7.03 -16.55 1.94
N ILE A 205 7.30 -16.13 0.70
CA ILE A 205 6.74 -14.89 0.13
C ILE A 205 5.22 -14.97 -0.02
N ASP A 206 4.65 -16.13 -0.35
CA ASP A 206 3.19 -16.28 -0.49
C ASP A 206 2.46 -16.07 0.84
N GLU A 207 2.97 -16.66 1.92
CA GLU A 207 2.45 -16.43 3.27
C GLU A 207 2.64 -14.99 3.73
N LEU A 208 3.77 -14.35 3.40
CA LEU A 208 3.99 -12.94 3.68
C LEU A 208 2.94 -12.07 2.98
N VAL A 209 2.71 -12.30 1.69
CA VAL A 209 1.69 -11.59 0.91
C VAL A 209 0.31 -11.81 1.50
N SER A 210 -0.06 -13.07 1.78
CA SER A 210 -1.36 -13.40 2.36
C SER A 210 -1.57 -12.74 3.71
N ASN A 211 -0.56 -12.75 4.59
CA ASN A 211 -0.64 -12.13 5.91
C ASN A 211 -0.83 -10.61 5.82
N VAL A 212 -0.05 -9.92 4.99
CA VAL A 212 -0.17 -8.45 4.82
C VAL A 212 -1.53 -8.08 4.22
N VAL A 213 -1.98 -8.78 3.18
CA VAL A 213 -3.29 -8.54 2.55
C VAL A 213 -4.43 -8.80 3.54
N LYS A 214 -4.34 -9.88 4.33
CA LYS A 214 -5.36 -10.17 5.36
C LYS A 214 -5.39 -9.07 6.42
N GLU A 215 -4.24 -8.67 6.97
CA GLU A 215 -4.20 -7.58 7.94
C GLU A 215 -4.70 -6.25 7.37
N TYR A 216 -4.47 -5.97 6.09
CA TYR A 216 -5.03 -4.79 5.41
C TYR A 216 -6.56 -4.83 5.32
N ASN A 217 -7.12 -5.99 4.94
CA ASN A 217 -8.56 -6.17 4.84
C ASN A 217 -9.23 -6.08 6.22
N ASP A 218 -8.62 -6.69 7.22
CA ASP A 218 -9.08 -6.70 8.62
C ASP A 218 -8.81 -5.34 9.32
N TYR A 219 -8.05 -4.43 8.69
CA TYR A 219 -7.71 -3.13 9.27
C TYR A 219 -8.95 -2.25 9.39
N VAL A 220 -9.42 -2.04 10.60
CA VAL A 220 -10.45 -1.04 10.92
C VAL A 220 -9.75 0.30 11.10
N GLN A 221 -10.09 1.30 10.28
CA GLN A 221 -9.60 2.66 10.47
C GLN A 221 -10.36 3.32 11.62
N THR A 222 -9.82 3.25 12.83
CA THR A 222 -10.33 4.00 13.99
C THR A 222 -9.51 5.27 14.13
N TRP A 223 -9.93 6.36 13.48
CA TRP A 223 -9.37 7.70 13.69
C TRP A 223 -10.52 8.67 13.91
#